data_AF-X1JER4-F1
#
_entry.id   AF-X1JER4-F1
#
_cell.length_a   1.000
_cell.length_b   1.000
_cell.length_c   1.000
_cell.angle_alpha   90.00
_cell.angle_beta   90.00
_cell.angle_gamma   90.00
#
_symmetry.space_group_name_H-M   'P 1'
#
loop_
_entity.id
_entity.type
_entity.pdbx_description
1 polymer ?
#
loop_
_entity_poly.entity_id
_entity_poly.type
_entity_poly.pdbx_seq_one_letter_code
_entity_poly.pdbx_strand_id
1 'polypeptide(L)'
;MVKGKNGDDMTRIVESENSTIIIVYHPPSRILYCSISDADDDIDKLLDVIKKISNRFYKKHQSDIQLFRTTSEKSRFQTIKTDIENLCQGGHVAEVFPRLLVGENVLPKITSMGMIDQEELQVALKCTGKTSPLRIARELSKSRNDVNSILKKLE
;
A
#
# COMPACT_ATOMS: atom_id res chain seq x y z
N MET A 1 21.14 -16.16 -1.14
CA MET A 1 20.58 -15.60 -2.39
C MET A 1 20.06 -14.20 -2.11
N VAL A 2 20.85 -13.18 -2.42
CA VAL A 2 20.43 -11.78 -2.26
C VAL A 2 19.58 -11.42 -3.48
N LYS A 3 18.27 -11.23 -3.29
CA LYS A 3 17.36 -10.72 -4.32
C LYS A 3 17.87 -9.34 -4.78
N GLY A 4 18.01 -9.18 -6.09
CA GLY A 4 18.57 -7.99 -6.73
C GLY A 4 17.90 -6.71 -6.24
N LYS A 5 18.71 -5.81 -5.69
CA LYS A 5 18.32 -4.41 -5.53
C LYS A 5 18.25 -3.81 -6.94
N ASN A 6 17.08 -3.33 -7.35
CA ASN A 6 16.94 -2.47 -8.52
C ASN A 6 17.88 -1.27 -8.33
N GLY A 7 18.86 -1.12 -9.23
CA GLY A 7 19.92 -0.11 -9.13
C GLY A 7 19.47 1.34 -9.26
N ASP A 8 18.21 1.59 -9.62
CA ASP A 8 17.70 2.95 -9.88
C ASP A 8 16.97 3.59 -8.68
N ASP A 9 16.44 2.80 -7.74
CA ASP A 9 15.77 3.35 -6.56
C ASP A 9 16.82 3.80 -5.54
N MET A 10 17.17 5.10 -5.58
CA MET A 10 18.02 5.72 -4.57
C MET A 10 17.19 6.01 -3.31
N THR A 11 17.27 5.09 -2.35
CA THR A 11 16.75 5.28 -0.99
C THR A 11 17.89 5.71 -0.07
N ARG A 12 17.67 6.80 0.67
CA ARG A 12 18.54 7.25 1.75
C ARG A 12 17.74 7.32 3.04
N ILE A 13 18.27 6.70 4.08
CA ILE A 13 17.69 6.72 5.43
C ILE A 13 18.67 7.50 6.30
N VAL A 14 18.17 8.48 7.05
CA VAL A 14 18.93 9.28 8.00
C VAL A 14 18.24 9.16 9.34
N GLU A 15 18.90 8.51 10.28
CA GLU A 15 18.40 8.31 11.64
C GLU A 15 19.00 9.38 12.56
N SER A 16 18.18 9.87 13.47
CA SER A 16 18.49 10.83 14.53
C SER A 16 17.87 10.31 15.83
N GLU A 17 18.32 10.81 16.98
CA GLU A 17 17.84 10.34 18.29
C GLU A 17 16.31 10.43 18.44
N ASN A 18 15.68 11.41 17.79
CA ASN A 18 14.25 11.66 17.92
C ASN A 18 13.46 11.44 16.62
N SER A 19 14.13 11.12 15.52
CA SER A 19 13.44 11.03 14.23
C SER A 19 14.19 10.21 13.20
N THR A 20 13.43 9.64 12.26
CA THR A 20 13.96 8.96 11.08
C THR A 20 13.47 9.70 9.84
N ILE A 21 14.41 10.02 8.94
CA ILE A 21 14.14 10.68 7.68
C ILE A 21 14.42 9.70 6.55
N ILE A 22 13.39 9.39 5.76
CA ILE A 22 13.47 8.49 4.62
C ILE A 22 13.27 9.28 3.34
N ILE A 23 14.27 9.28 2.48
CA ILE A 23 14.24 9.93 1.16
C ILE A 23 14.29 8.84 0.10
N VAL A 24 13.27 8.79 -0.75
CA VAL A 24 13.17 7.85 -1.88
C VAL A 24 13.11 8.63 -3.17
N TYR A 25 14.10 8.44 -4.03
CA TYR A 25 14.02 8.88 -5.42
C TYR A 25 13.19 7.88 -6.22
N HIS A 26 12.14 8.34 -6.88
CA HIS A 26 11.32 7.52 -7.78
C HIS A 26 11.73 7.80 -9.24
N PRO A 27 12.49 6.89 -9.88
CA PRO A 27 13.08 7.14 -11.20
C PRO A 27 12.07 7.47 -12.30
N PRO A 28 10.92 6.78 -12.43
CA PRO A 28 9.97 7.04 -13.51
C PRO A 28 9.40 8.47 -13.48
N SER A 29 9.10 8.99 -12.29
CA SER A 29 8.60 10.37 -12.14
C SER A 29 9.72 11.40 -12.05
N ARG A 30 10.94 10.98 -11.69
CA ARG A 30 12.08 11.83 -11.31
C ARG A 30 11.73 12.78 -10.16
N ILE A 31 11.04 12.25 -9.16
CA ILE A 31 10.59 13.00 -7.98
C ILE A 31 11.19 12.36 -6.73
N LEU A 32 11.56 13.21 -5.77
CA LEU A 32 11.97 12.79 -4.43
C LEU A 32 10.75 12.78 -3.51
N TYR A 33 10.52 11.64 -2.86
CA TYR A 33 9.55 11.49 -1.80
C TYR A 33 10.31 11.47 -0.48
N CYS A 34 9.85 12.27 0.48
CA CYS A 34 10.47 12.38 1.79
C CYS A 34 9.43 12.10 2.87
N SER A 35 9.80 11.27 3.84
CA SER A 35 9.04 11.04 5.06
C SER A 35 9.91 11.37 6.26
N ILE A 36 9.31 11.99 7.27
CA ILE A 36 9.89 12.24 8.58
C ILE A 36 8.98 11.53 9.57
N SER A 37 9.53 10.62 10.34
CA SER A 37 8.82 9.77 11.30
C SER A 37 9.54 9.78 12.65
N ASP A 38 8.94 9.16 13.66
CA ASP A 38 9.61 9.00 14.95
C ASP A 38 10.78 8.02 14.82
N ALA A 39 11.75 8.09 15.73
CA ALA A 39 12.98 7.29 15.67
C ALA A 39 12.70 5.77 15.66
N ASP A 40 11.65 5.34 16.37
CA ASP A 40 11.31 3.93 16.60
C ASP A 40 10.29 3.36 15.58
N ASP A 41 9.90 4.14 14.57
CA ASP A 41 8.92 3.70 13.58
C ASP A 41 9.46 2.61 12.64
N ASP A 42 8.54 1.78 12.14
CA ASP A 42 8.84 0.67 11.23
C ASP A 42 9.23 1.19 9.83
N ILE A 43 10.54 1.31 9.60
CA ILE A 43 11.15 1.80 8.36
C ILE A 43 10.66 1.02 7.13
N ASP A 44 10.53 -0.30 7.22
CA ASP A 44 10.12 -1.13 6.09
C ASP A 44 8.68 -0.82 5.68
N LYS A 45 7.78 -0.66 6.66
CA LYS A 45 6.39 -0.23 6.38
C LYS A 45 6.33 1.18 5.79
N LEU A 46 7.14 2.11 6.29
CA LEU A 46 7.20 3.46 5.74
C LEU A 46 7.67 3.44 4.27
N LEU A 47 8.70 2.66 3.96
CA LEU A 47 9.18 2.47 2.58
C LEU A 47 8.10 1.91 1.67
N ASP A 48 7.34 0.91 2.12
CA ASP A 48 6.24 0.33 1.35
C ASP A 48 5.12 1.34 1.06
N VAL A 49 4.79 2.19 2.03
CA VAL A 49 3.80 3.25 1.86
C VAL A 49 4.31 4.31 0.88
N ILE A 50 5.56 4.76 1.01
CA ILE A 50 6.18 5.72 0.09
C ILE A 50 6.16 5.17 -1.34
N LYS A 51 6.51 3.89 -1.55
CA LYS A 51 6.43 3.23 -2.87
C LYS A 51 5.00 3.18 -3.41
N LYS A 52 4.00 2.92 -2.57
CA LYS A 52 2.59 2.95 -2.99
C LYS A 52 2.17 4.35 -3.42
N ILE A 53 2.55 5.39 -2.66
CA ILE A 53 2.27 6.78 -2.99
C ILE A 53 2.95 7.18 -4.30
N SER A 54 4.25 6.88 -4.46
CA SER A 54 5.02 7.27 -5.64
C SER A 54 4.49 6.65 -6.92
N ASN A 55 4.14 5.36 -6.88
CA ASN A 55 3.55 4.65 -8.01
C ASN A 55 2.16 5.19 -8.37
N ARG A 56 1.29 5.43 -7.38
CA ARG A 56 -0.04 6.03 -7.61
C ARG A 56 0.07 7.42 -8.23
N PHE A 57 0.96 8.25 -7.68
CA PHE A 57 1.22 9.59 -8.20
C PHE A 57 1.66 9.53 -9.67
N TYR A 58 2.66 8.71 -9.99
CA TYR A 58 3.17 8.62 -11.35
C TYR A 58 2.10 8.15 -12.33
N LYS A 59 1.34 7.10 -11.98
CA LYS A 59 0.27 6.56 -12.82
C LYS A 59 -0.81 7.61 -13.15
N LYS A 60 -1.12 8.50 -12.20
CA LYS A 60 -2.17 9.51 -12.33
C LYS A 60 -1.70 10.78 -13.03
N HIS A 61 -0.45 11.18 -12.81
CA HIS A 61 0.06 12.51 -13.16
C HIS A 61 1.22 12.48 -14.17
N GLN A 62 1.47 11.37 -14.85
CA GLN A 62 2.59 11.25 -15.81
C GLN A 62 2.62 12.40 -16.84
N SER A 63 1.47 12.73 -17.43
CA SER A 63 1.35 13.83 -18.40
C SER A 63 1.51 15.21 -17.73
N ASP A 64 0.95 15.38 -16.54
CA ASP A 64 1.04 16.63 -15.77
C ASP A 64 2.48 16.94 -15.35
N ILE A 65 3.30 15.91 -15.05
CA ILE A 65 4.73 16.08 -14.71
C ILE A 65 5.49 16.70 -15.89
N GLN A 66 5.20 16.31 -17.13
CA GLN A 66 5.85 16.88 -18.30
C GLN A 66 5.51 18.36 -18.47
N LEU A 67 4.23 18.70 -18.28
CA LEU A 67 3.76 20.09 -18.31
C LEU A 67 4.37 20.92 -17.17
N PHE A 68 4.42 20.38 -15.96
CA PHE A 68 5.02 21.06 -14.81
C PHE A 68 6.49 21.41 -15.04
N ARG A 69 7.25 20.55 -15.74
CA ARG A 69 8.65 20.83 -16.07
C ARG A 69 8.84 22.04 -16.98
N THR A 70 7.82 22.39 -17.77
CA THR A 70 7.88 23.55 -18.69
C THR A 70 7.17 24.77 -18.12
N THR A 71 6.11 24.61 -17.32
CA THR A 71 5.27 25.71 -16.84
C THR A 71 5.40 26.03 -15.34
N SER A 72 5.99 25.11 -14.55
CA SER A 72 6.00 25.16 -13.09
C SER A 72 4.61 25.19 -12.43
N GLU A 73 3.54 24.85 -13.15
CA GLU A 73 2.17 24.86 -12.63
C GLU A 73 1.90 23.68 -11.68
N LYS A 74 1.66 23.95 -10.39
CA LYS A 74 1.45 22.92 -9.35
C LYS A 74 -0.02 22.57 -9.08
N SER A 75 -0.97 23.34 -9.62
CA SER A 75 -2.42 23.21 -9.38
C SER A 75 -2.95 21.80 -9.70
N ARG A 76 -2.33 21.11 -10.65
CA ARG A 76 -2.73 19.79 -11.15
C ARG A 76 -2.43 18.64 -10.19
N PHE A 77 -1.58 18.86 -9.19
CA PHE A 77 -1.18 17.83 -8.23
C PHE A 77 -1.96 17.85 -6.92
N GLN A 78 -3.01 18.67 -6.78
CA GLN A 78 -3.75 18.80 -5.50
C GLN A 78 -4.32 17.47 -5.00
N THR A 79 -4.65 16.55 -5.90
CA THR A 79 -5.21 15.25 -5.55
C THR A 79 -4.24 14.33 -4.81
N ILE A 80 -2.93 14.63 -4.83
CA ILE A 80 -1.93 13.84 -4.09
C ILE A 80 -2.20 13.86 -2.58
N LYS A 81 -2.78 14.94 -2.04
CA LYS A 81 -3.11 15.05 -0.62
C LYS A 81 -4.09 13.96 -0.21
N THR A 82 -5.19 13.83 -0.95
CA THR A 82 -6.19 12.78 -0.74
C THR A 82 -5.60 11.39 -0.95
N ASP A 83 -4.69 11.22 -1.92
CA ASP A 83 -4.04 9.94 -2.17
C ASP A 83 -3.12 9.52 -0.99
N ILE A 84 -2.46 10.48 -0.34
CA ILE A 84 -1.69 10.28 0.90
C ILE A 84 -2.64 10.00 2.08
N GLU A 85 -3.72 10.76 2.25
CA GLU A 85 -4.70 10.57 3.33
C GLU A 85 -5.39 9.19 3.27
N ASN A 86 -5.56 8.64 2.07
CA ASN A 86 -6.08 7.29 1.88
C ASN A 86 -5.11 6.18 2.35
N LEU A 87 -3.83 6.50 2.53
CA LEU A 87 -2.78 5.57 2.94
C LEU A 87 -2.24 5.88 4.34
N CYS A 88 -2.41 7.12 4.81
CA CYS A 88 -1.94 7.61 6.09
C CYS A 88 -3.00 8.50 6.72
N GLN A 89 -3.32 8.32 7.99
CA GLN A 89 -4.28 9.16 8.70
C GLN A 89 -3.72 9.59 10.06
N GLY A 90 -3.71 10.90 10.32
CA GLY A 90 -3.28 11.44 11.63
C GLY A 90 -1.85 11.07 12.02
N GLY A 91 -0.91 11.05 11.06
CA GLY A 91 0.49 10.67 11.30
C GLY A 91 0.75 9.17 11.33
N HIS A 92 -0.27 8.33 11.16
CA HIS A 92 -0.16 6.88 11.19
C HIS A 92 -0.35 6.32 9.78
N VAL A 93 0.32 5.22 9.45
CA VAL A 93 -0.04 4.43 8.26
C VAL A 93 -1.44 3.86 8.49
N ALA A 94 -2.37 4.16 7.58
CA ALA A 94 -3.73 3.62 7.67
C ALA A 94 -3.67 2.10 7.51
N GLU A 95 -4.37 1.36 8.39
CA GLU A 95 -4.47 -0.10 8.27
C GLU A 95 -5.00 -0.46 6.87
N VAL A 96 -4.22 -1.24 6.12
CA VAL A 96 -4.67 -1.76 4.83
C VAL A 96 -5.71 -2.84 5.10
N PHE A 97 -6.98 -2.45 5.00
CA PHE A 97 -8.06 -3.41 5.11
C PHE A 97 -8.13 -4.25 3.83
N PRO A 98 -8.13 -5.58 3.94
CA PRO A 98 -8.21 -6.45 2.77
C PRO A 98 -9.47 -6.14 1.96
N ARG A 99 -9.29 -6.02 0.65
CA ARG A 99 -10.35 -5.70 -0.31
C ARG A 99 -10.31 -6.65 -1.49
N LEU A 100 -11.45 -7.25 -1.82
CA LEU A 100 -11.64 -7.99 -3.05
C LEU A 100 -11.41 -7.11 -4.29
N LEU A 101 -10.52 -7.55 -5.17
CA LEU A 101 -10.29 -6.93 -6.48
C LEU A 101 -11.21 -7.48 -7.57
N VAL A 102 -11.72 -8.69 -7.37
CA VAL A 102 -12.69 -9.36 -8.26
C VAL A 102 -14.11 -9.08 -7.80
N GLY A 103 -15.06 -9.02 -8.73
CA GLY A 103 -16.49 -8.91 -8.39
C GLY A 103 -16.96 -10.14 -7.59
N GLU A 104 -17.84 -9.95 -6.62
CA GLU A 104 -18.35 -11.03 -5.75
C GLU A 104 -18.97 -12.19 -6.56
N ASN A 105 -19.55 -11.88 -7.71
CA ASN A 105 -20.10 -12.82 -8.69
C ASN A 105 -19.06 -13.75 -9.32
N VAL A 106 -17.76 -13.46 -9.21
CA VAL A 106 -16.66 -14.30 -9.71
C VAL A 106 -16.24 -15.35 -8.66
N LEU A 107 -16.45 -15.07 -7.37
CA LEU A 107 -16.00 -15.95 -6.29
C LEU A 107 -16.60 -17.37 -6.35
N PRO A 108 -17.92 -17.56 -6.57
CA PRO A 108 -18.49 -18.91 -6.68
C PRO A 108 -17.88 -19.73 -7.83
N LYS A 109 -17.49 -19.06 -8.93
CA LYS A 109 -16.83 -19.73 -10.06
C LYS A 109 -15.43 -20.19 -9.67
N ILE A 110 -14.63 -19.32 -9.05
CA ILE A 110 -13.28 -19.63 -8.58
C ILE A 110 -13.30 -20.78 -7.55
N THR A 111 -14.27 -20.78 -6.64
CA THR A 111 -14.50 -21.89 -5.70
C THR A 111 -14.90 -23.18 -6.42
N SER A 112 -15.79 -23.12 -7.41
CA SER A 112 -16.19 -24.31 -8.19
C SER A 112 -15.05 -24.92 -9.02
N MET A 113 -14.06 -24.10 -9.38
CA MET A 113 -12.84 -24.52 -10.07
C MET A 113 -11.79 -25.10 -9.12
N GLY A 114 -12.05 -25.11 -7.80
CA GLY A 114 -11.14 -25.62 -6.79
C GLY A 114 -9.91 -24.73 -6.56
N MET A 115 -9.93 -23.48 -7.02
CA MET A 115 -8.82 -22.55 -6.84
C MET A 115 -8.78 -21.95 -5.43
N ILE A 116 -9.94 -21.87 -4.78
CA ILE A 116 -10.07 -21.54 -3.36
C ILE A 116 -11.07 -22.50 -2.71
N ASP A 117 -10.89 -22.81 -1.44
CA ASP A 117 -11.83 -23.64 -0.68
C ASP A 117 -12.98 -22.80 -0.05
N GLN A 118 -13.89 -23.47 0.67
CA GLN A 118 -15.00 -22.78 1.34
C GLN A 118 -14.54 -21.83 2.45
N GLU A 119 -13.43 -22.15 3.13
CA GLU A 119 -12.90 -21.32 4.20
C GLU A 119 -12.28 -20.03 3.65
N GLU A 120 -11.53 -20.15 2.57
CA GLU A 120 -10.93 -19.07 1.81
C GLU A 120 -12.01 -18.17 1.20
N LEU A 121 -13.10 -18.76 0.68
CA LEU A 121 -14.28 -18.03 0.20
C LEU A 121 -14.91 -17.17 1.31
N GLN A 122 -15.08 -17.71 2.52
CA GLN A 122 -15.68 -16.96 3.63
C GLN A 122 -14.82 -15.75 4.04
N VAL A 123 -13.50 -15.91 4.08
CA VAL A 123 -12.57 -14.79 4.35
C VAL A 123 -12.61 -13.78 3.20
N ALA A 124 -12.60 -14.25 1.95
CA ALA A 124 -12.66 -13.40 0.76
C ALA A 124 -13.90 -12.50 0.79
N LEU A 125 -15.09 -13.04 1.07
CA LEU A 125 -16.35 -12.28 1.17
C LEU A 125 -16.32 -11.18 2.25
N LYS A 126 -15.46 -11.32 3.26
CA LYS A 126 -15.27 -10.31 4.31
C LYS A 126 -14.23 -9.25 3.98
N CYS A 127 -13.52 -9.38 2.85
CA CYS A 127 -12.55 -8.41 2.36
C CYS A 127 -13.25 -7.23 1.68
N THR A 128 -13.92 -6.40 2.48
CA THR A 128 -14.71 -5.25 1.98
C THR A 128 -13.89 -3.96 1.84
N GLY A 129 -12.63 -3.96 2.26
CA GLY A 129 -11.81 -2.77 2.40
C GLY A 129 -12.19 -1.87 3.59
N LYS A 130 -13.09 -2.33 4.49
CA LYS A 130 -13.51 -1.63 5.71
C LYS A 130 -13.29 -2.44 7.00
N THR A 131 -12.81 -3.67 6.86
CA THR A 131 -12.75 -4.69 7.91
C THR A 131 -11.31 -5.13 8.10
N SER A 132 -10.77 -5.02 9.31
CA SER A 132 -9.43 -5.49 9.62
C SER A 132 -9.35 -7.02 9.71
N PRO A 133 -8.18 -7.64 9.49
CA PRO A 133 -8.01 -9.08 9.68
C PRO A 133 -8.42 -9.56 11.07
N LEU A 134 -8.20 -8.75 12.11
CA LEU A 134 -8.64 -9.05 13.47
C LEU A 134 -10.18 -9.08 13.59
N ARG A 135 -10.87 -8.14 12.93
CA ARG A 135 -12.33 -8.11 12.90
C ARG A 135 -12.89 -9.29 12.11
N ILE A 136 -12.29 -9.64 10.98
CA ILE A 136 -12.67 -10.83 10.18
C ILE A 136 -12.52 -12.10 11.02
N ALA A 137 -11.41 -12.25 11.75
CA ALA A 137 -11.17 -13.38 12.65
C ALA A 137 -12.25 -13.51 13.73
N ARG A 138 -12.66 -12.38 14.34
CA ARG A 138 -13.75 -12.36 15.32
C ARG A 138 -15.10 -12.71 14.70
N GLU A 139 -15.41 -12.18 13.53
CA GLU A 139 -16.69 -12.43 12.83
C GLU A 139 -16.82 -13.88 12.33
N LEU A 140 -15.71 -14.52 11.98
CA LEU A 140 -15.68 -15.90 11.50
C LEU A 140 -15.34 -16.92 12.61
N SER A 141 -15.16 -16.47 13.85
CA SER A 141 -14.71 -17.32 14.97
C SER A 141 -13.44 -18.13 14.66
N LYS A 142 -12.49 -17.52 13.95
CA LYS A 142 -11.19 -18.12 13.58
C LYS A 142 -10.06 -17.45 14.34
N SER A 143 -8.91 -18.11 14.41
CA SER A 143 -7.71 -17.46 14.93
C SER A 143 -7.24 -16.37 13.96
N ARG A 144 -6.59 -15.33 14.51
CA ARG A 144 -5.98 -14.28 13.68
C ARG A 144 -4.93 -14.85 12.73
N ASN A 145 -4.21 -15.88 13.15
CA ASN A 145 -3.16 -16.52 12.34
C ASN A 145 -3.76 -17.24 11.13
N ASP A 146 -4.89 -17.93 11.30
CA ASP A 146 -5.56 -18.61 10.20
C ASP A 146 -6.06 -17.62 9.16
N VAL A 147 -6.71 -16.54 9.61
CA VAL A 147 -7.19 -15.46 8.71
C VAL A 147 -6.03 -14.82 7.97
N ASN A 148 -4.93 -14.50 8.65
CA ASN A 148 -3.74 -13.94 7.99
C ASN A 148 -3.13 -14.90 6.97
N SER A 149 -3.12 -16.21 7.24
CA SER A 149 -2.61 -17.21 6.31
C SER A 149 -3.45 -17.28 5.04
N ILE A 150 -4.78 -17.19 5.19
CA ILE A 150 -5.73 -17.17 4.07
C ILE A 150 -5.60 -15.88 3.28
N LEU A 151 -5.58 -14.73 3.94
CA LEU A 151 -5.40 -13.43 3.27
C LEU A 151 -4.14 -13.39 2.41
N LYS A 152 -3.04 -13.98 2.90
CA LYS A 152 -1.78 -14.09 2.15
C LYS A 152 -1.88 -15.00 0.91
N LYS A 153 -2.74 -16.01 0.93
CA LYS A 153 -3.01 -16.83 -0.27
C LYS A 153 -3.88 -16.11 -1.30
N LEU A 154 -4.67 -15.13 -0.86
CA LEU A 154 -5.61 -14.36 -1.68
C LEU A 154 -4.97 -13.08 -2.28
N GLU A 155 -3.73 -12.75 -1.93
CA GLU A 155 -2.92 -11.69 -2.57
C GLU A 155 -2.50 -12.05 -4.00
#